data_AF-A0A9N8N1A7-F1
#
_entry.id   AF-A0A9N8N1A7-F1
#
_cell.length_a   1.000
_cell.length_b   1.000
_cell.length_c   1.000
_cell.angle_alpha   90.00
_cell.angle_beta   90.00
_cell.angle_gamma   90.00
#
_symmetry.space_group_name_H-M   'P 1'
#
loop_
_entity.id
_entity.type
_entity.pdbx_description
1 polymer ?
#
loop_
_entity_poly.entity_id
_entity_poly.type
_entity_poly.pdbx_seq_one_letter_code
_entity_poly.pdbx_strand_id
1 'polypeptide(L)'
;MTAHKKTKHHVRHVKHASTTNTNNHSLVKVVIQNDVGEWARPATGDKFFIDETPTFPSIVFEIKTDAPPPYQWKWIIAWDAQVSGLRESAKRGKKLKTFSETGSFASNDKAWTANLVNKIIGGKLSVEVTVGDTQFRRTIFILAKNPIKTDVIAFVASLPDTLGFDKVIDQESHYKNVINADNEPVVAGDAGYGLTQMTQPAPTYEQVWNWKENVKAGVRLYQDKQAKAKKLLAAHPYTDDQLLRETSGLWNGSKYYEWNPQTQAWERNGDVLCDPATSNIGWDMSNPINAGQTADQLHERDKKTYKKMKAGRDKDHVWTYSGVCYVDHLMGN
;
A
#
# COMPACT_ATOMS: atom_id res chain seq x y z
N MET A 1 -21.50 -53.12 -1.82
CA MET A 1 -21.07 -52.35 -0.64
C MET A 1 -19.56 -52.49 -0.52
N THR A 2 -18.79 -51.47 -0.89
CA THR A 2 -17.32 -51.53 -0.94
C THR A 2 -16.75 -50.48 0.02
N ALA A 3 -16.04 -50.95 1.04
CA ALA A 3 -15.47 -50.14 2.10
C ALA A 3 -14.26 -49.34 1.62
N HIS A 4 -14.25 -48.03 1.89
CA HIS A 4 -13.10 -47.16 1.62
C HIS A 4 -11.99 -47.37 2.67
N LYS A 5 -10.79 -47.65 2.16
CA LYS A 5 -9.55 -47.83 2.92
C LYS A 5 -9.06 -46.47 3.42
N LYS A 6 -9.03 -46.27 4.75
CA LYS A 6 -8.47 -45.05 5.37
C LYS A 6 -6.97 -44.94 5.08
N THR A 7 -6.56 -43.81 4.53
CA THR A 7 -5.17 -43.43 4.28
C THR A 7 -4.44 -43.27 5.63
N LYS A 8 -3.34 -44.01 5.82
CA LYS A 8 -2.47 -43.84 7.00
C LYS A 8 -1.72 -42.51 6.88
N HIS A 9 -2.00 -41.60 7.80
CA HIS A 9 -1.18 -40.39 7.98
C HIS A 9 0.18 -40.81 8.57
N HIS A 10 1.25 -40.61 7.79
CA HIS A 10 2.61 -40.70 8.30
C HIS A 10 2.93 -39.42 9.07
N VAL A 11 3.00 -39.52 10.40
CA VAL A 11 3.53 -38.45 11.26
C VAL A 11 5.05 -38.55 11.21
N ARG A 12 5.71 -37.56 10.59
CA ARG A 12 7.17 -37.39 10.65
C ARG A 12 7.47 -36.53 11.89
N HIS A 13 8.02 -37.13 12.94
CA HIS A 13 8.48 -36.39 14.10
C HIS A 13 9.69 -35.53 13.73
N VAL A 14 9.56 -34.21 13.86
CA VAL A 14 10.66 -33.26 13.77
C VAL A 14 11.01 -32.81 15.19
N LYS A 15 12.30 -32.86 15.53
CA LYS A 15 12.83 -32.72 16.90
C LYS A 15 12.73 -31.31 17.52
N HIS A 16 12.25 -30.30 16.77
CA HIS A 16 12.15 -28.90 17.23
C HIS A 16 10.88 -28.21 16.75
N ALA A 17 9.71 -28.85 16.89
CA ALA A 17 8.45 -28.15 16.73
C ALA A 17 8.15 -27.32 17.99
N SER A 18 7.97 -26.02 17.82
CA SER A 18 7.33 -25.16 18.83
C SER A 18 5.95 -25.73 19.17
N THR A 19 5.60 -25.65 20.45
CA THR A 19 4.41 -26.23 21.08
C THR A 19 3.15 -26.20 20.20
N THR A 20 2.62 -27.37 19.87
CA THR A 20 1.32 -27.54 19.22
C THR A 20 0.20 -27.25 20.21
N ASN A 21 -0.80 -26.48 19.77
CA ASN A 21 -2.04 -26.23 20.50
C ASN A 21 -2.81 -27.55 20.72
N THR A 22 -3.30 -27.80 21.93
CA THR A 22 -3.99 -29.04 22.34
C THR A 22 -5.46 -29.10 21.91
N ASN A 23 -5.98 -28.09 21.22
CA ASN A 23 -7.38 -28.06 20.78
C ASN A 23 -7.59 -28.63 19.37
N ASN A 24 -8.31 -29.76 19.30
CA ASN A 24 -8.66 -30.49 18.06
C ASN A 24 -9.56 -29.72 17.06
N HIS A 25 -9.96 -28.47 17.36
CA HIS A 25 -10.79 -27.62 16.50
C HIS A 25 -10.12 -26.29 16.09
N SER A 26 -8.82 -26.15 16.35
CA SER A 26 -8.06 -24.96 16.00
C SER A 26 -7.34 -25.17 14.65
N LEU A 27 -7.85 -24.57 13.57
CA LEU A 27 -7.14 -24.43 12.30
C LEU A 27 -6.04 -23.36 12.43
N VAL A 28 -4.99 -23.65 13.20
CA VAL A 28 -3.76 -22.83 13.18
C VAL A 28 -3.02 -23.20 11.89
N LYS A 29 -2.92 -22.23 10.98
CA LYS A 29 -2.06 -22.33 9.80
C LYS A 29 -0.61 -22.38 10.29
N VAL A 30 -0.04 -23.58 10.42
CA VAL A 30 1.37 -23.76 10.71
C VAL A 30 2.16 -23.35 9.47
N VAL A 31 2.77 -22.18 9.52
CA VAL A 31 3.77 -21.78 8.51
C VAL A 31 5.07 -22.47 8.90
N ILE A 32 5.41 -23.56 8.21
CA ILE A 32 6.68 -24.24 8.42
C ILE A 32 7.77 -23.34 7.81
N GLN A 33 8.53 -22.67 8.68
CA GLN A 33 9.79 -22.03 8.30
C GLN A 33 10.84 -23.14 8.25
N ASN A 34 11.32 -23.46 7.04
CA ASN A 34 12.36 -24.48 6.82
C ASN A 34 13.75 -23.96 7.24
N ASP A 35 13.87 -23.40 8.43
CA ASP A 35 15.13 -22.89 8.95
C ASP A 35 16.01 -24.07 9.39
N VAL A 36 17.32 -23.98 9.11
CA VAL A 36 18.29 -25.06 9.35
C VAL A 36 19.63 -24.51 9.83
N GLY A 37 20.43 -25.38 10.45
CA GLY A 37 21.71 -25.04 11.05
C GLY A 37 21.58 -24.27 12.37
N GLU A 38 22.69 -24.16 13.08
CA GLU A 38 22.77 -23.39 14.32
C GLU A 38 23.14 -21.93 14.05
N TRP A 39 22.38 -21.01 14.65
CA TRP A 39 22.57 -19.58 14.48
C TRP A 39 22.83 -18.94 15.84
N ALA A 40 23.70 -17.94 15.88
CA ALA A 40 23.84 -17.08 17.05
C ALA A 40 22.73 -16.03 17.07
N ARG A 41 22.37 -15.46 15.90
CA ARG A 41 21.30 -14.48 15.73
C ARG A 41 20.97 -14.28 14.24
N PRO A 42 19.81 -13.73 13.91
CA PRO A 42 18.63 -13.58 14.76
C PRO A 42 17.92 -14.93 15.00
N ALA A 43 16.90 -14.95 15.86
CA ALA A 43 16.03 -16.11 16.00
C ALA A 43 15.04 -16.21 14.82
N THR A 44 14.49 -17.41 14.61
CA THR A 44 13.49 -17.64 13.57
C THR A 44 12.23 -16.84 13.87
N GLY A 45 11.77 -16.08 12.87
CA GLY A 45 10.54 -15.30 12.95
C GLY A 45 10.68 -13.98 13.70
N ASP A 46 11.90 -13.57 14.09
CA ASP A 46 12.15 -12.26 14.67
C ASP A 46 11.60 -11.16 13.74
N LYS A 47 11.09 -10.09 14.37
CA LYS A 47 10.50 -8.95 13.68
C LYS A 47 11.38 -7.73 13.89
N PHE A 48 11.74 -7.10 12.78
CA PHE A 48 12.47 -5.84 12.74
C PHE A 48 11.61 -4.79 12.07
N PHE A 49 11.85 -3.51 12.36
CA PHE A 49 11.01 -2.43 11.87
C PHE A 49 11.85 -1.39 11.15
N ILE A 50 11.44 -1.05 9.93
CA ILE A 50 11.74 0.23 9.31
C ILE A 50 11.03 1.28 10.16
N ASP A 51 11.80 2.23 10.69
CA ASP A 51 11.27 3.21 11.63
C ASP A 51 10.44 4.31 10.94
N GLU A 52 9.96 5.26 11.75
CA GLU A 52 9.15 6.39 11.30
C GLU A 52 9.92 7.35 10.35
N THR A 53 11.26 7.25 10.28
CA THR A 53 12.17 8.11 9.49
C THR A 53 12.73 7.45 8.20
N PRO A 54 11.96 6.49 7.67
CA PRO A 54 12.30 5.27 6.94
C PRO A 54 13.76 4.83 7.01
N THR A 55 14.28 4.60 8.21
CA THR A 55 15.60 4.00 8.38
C THR A 55 15.49 2.48 8.41
N PHE A 56 16.34 1.80 7.64
CA PHE A 56 16.41 0.34 7.66
C PHE A 56 17.03 -0.14 8.98
N PRO A 57 16.45 -1.14 9.66
CA PRO A 57 16.96 -1.62 10.94
C PRO A 57 18.34 -2.27 10.79
N SER A 58 19.19 -2.15 11.80
CA SER A 58 20.43 -2.91 11.88
C SER A 58 20.12 -4.36 12.24
N ILE A 59 20.32 -5.27 11.28
CA ILE A 59 20.06 -6.70 11.45
C ILE A 59 21.36 -7.46 11.19
N VAL A 60 21.86 -8.16 12.21
CA VAL A 60 23.07 -9.00 12.09
C VAL A 60 22.66 -10.46 12.06
N PHE A 61 22.98 -11.11 10.96
CA PHE A 61 22.90 -12.56 10.78
C PHE A 61 24.22 -13.19 11.14
N GLU A 62 24.24 -14.19 12.01
CA GLU A 62 25.46 -14.83 12.49
C GLU A 62 25.26 -16.34 12.66
N ILE A 63 26.05 -17.14 11.95
CA ILE A 63 26.00 -18.60 11.99
C ILE A 63 27.00 -19.18 13.01
N LYS A 64 26.67 -20.34 13.57
CA LYS A 64 27.61 -21.12 14.40
C LYS A 64 28.18 -22.27 13.58
N THR A 65 29.46 -22.21 13.30
CA THR A 65 30.19 -23.25 12.55
C THR A 65 31.67 -23.22 12.91
N ASP A 66 32.30 -24.39 12.93
CA ASP A 66 33.75 -24.53 13.04
C ASP A 66 34.43 -24.69 11.68
N ALA A 67 33.65 -24.84 10.61
CA ALA A 67 34.19 -24.97 9.27
C ALA A 67 34.86 -23.66 8.80
N PRO A 68 36.00 -23.76 8.09
CA PRO A 68 36.72 -22.59 7.62
C PRO A 68 35.95 -21.84 6.51
N PRO A 69 36.22 -20.54 6.32
CA PRO A 69 35.71 -19.77 5.19
C PRO A 69 36.25 -20.29 3.84
N PRO A 70 35.66 -19.89 2.69
CA PRO A 70 34.63 -18.86 2.53
C PRO A 70 33.21 -19.34 2.83
N TYR A 71 32.38 -18.42 3.33
CA TYR A 71 30.96 -18.60 3.55
C TYR A 71 30.17 -17.99 2.40
N GLN A 72 29.34 -18.80 1.74
CA GLN A 72 28.52 -18.35 0.61
C GLN A 72 27.16 -17.91 1.13
N TRP A 73 26.93 -16.60 1.16
CA TRP A 73 25.69 -15.99 1.61
C TRP A 73 24.75 -15.78 0.44
N LYS A 74 23.47 -16.10 0.66
CA LYS A 74 22.37 -15.78 -0.24
C LYS A 74 21.21 -15.26 0.58
N TRP A 75 20.50 -14.28 0.05
CA TRP A 75 19.27 -13.79 0.67
C TRP A 75 18.18 -13.57 -0.36
N ILE A 76 16.94 -13.73 0.09
CA ILE A 76 15.73 -13.42 -0.66
C ILE A 76 14.79 -12.70 0.31
N ILE A 77 14.32 -11.52 -0.06
CA ILE A 77 13.22 -10.84 0.61
C ILE A 77 12.02 -10.80 -0.32
N ALA A 78 10.84 -11.14 0.20
CA ALA A 78 9.62 -11.08 -0.56
C ALA A 78 8.44 -10.63 0.30
N TRP A 79 7.51 -9.93 -0.34
CA TRP A 79 6.25 -9.50 0.27
C TRP A 79 5.10 -9.70 -0.72
N ASP A 80 4.04 -10.34 -0.24
CA ASP A 80 2.81 -10.52 -0.98
C ASP A 80 1.88 -9.34 -0.67
N ALA A 81 1.72 -8.45 -1.64
CA ALA A 81 0.83 -7.32 -1.54
C ALA A 81 -0.63 -7.79 -1.53
N GLN A 82 -1.26 -7.78 -0.36
CA GLN A 82 -2.65 -8.15 -0.19
C GLN A 82 -3.48 -6.94 0.22
N VAL A 83 -4.68 -6.82 -0.36
CA VAL A 83 -5.60 -5.70 -0.11
C VAL A 83 -5.92 -5.58 1.38
N SER A 84 -5.84 -4.38 1.93
CA SER A 84 -6.28 -4.06 3.31
C SER A 84 -7.39 -3.02 3.37
N GLY A 85 -7.39 -2.06 2.43
CA GLY A 85 -8.05 -0.77 2.67
C GLY A 85 -7.40 -0.02 3.84
N LEU A 86 -8.11 0.95 4.42
CA LEU A 86 -7.64 1.78 5.54
C LEU A 86 -8.11 1.34 6.93
N ARG A 87 -9.04 0.37 6.99
CA ARG A 87 -9.56 -0.13 8.26
C ARG A 87 -8.48 -0.93 8.98
N GLU A 88 -8.26 -0.63 10.26
CA GLU A 88 -7.33 -1.38 11.10
C GLU A 88 -7.78 -2.83 11.25
N SER A 89 -7.03 -3.74 10.64
CA SER A 89 -7.28 -5.17 10.63
C SER A 89 -6.05 -5.91 10.12
N ALA A 90 -5.61 -6.94 10.84
CA ALA A 90 -4.58 -7.86 10.36
C ALA A 90 -5.11 -8.84 9.28
N LYS A 91 -6.44 -8.90 9.07
CA LYS A 91 -7.02 -9.69 7.98
C LYS A 91 -6.81 -8.96 6.67
N ARG A 92 -6.05 -9.59 5.77
CA ARG A 92 -5.82 -9.13 4.41
C ARG A 92 -6.73 -9.86 3.41
N GLY A 93 -7.08 -9.16 2.34
CA GLY A 93 -7.91 -9.64 1.23
C GLY A 93 -7.08 -10.37 0.17
N LYS A 94 -7.55 -10.26 -1.08
CA LYS A 94 -6.87 -10.90 -2.22
C LYS A 94 -5.44 -10.37 -2.40
N LYS A 95 -4.55 -11.25 -2.82
CA LYS A 95 -3.21 -10.89 -3.29
C LYS A 95 -3.30 -10.21 -4.66
N LEU A 96 -2.63 -9.07 -4.80
CA LEU A 96 -2.51 -8.34 -6.06
C LEU A 96 -1.21 -8.69 -6.79
N LYS A 97 -0.09 -8.74 -6.04
CA LYS A 97 1.25 -8.97 -6.60
C LYS A 97 2.21 -9.49 -5.52
N THR A 98 3.32 -10.11 -5.94
CA THR A 98 4.50 -10.33 -5.09
C THR A 98 5.60 -9.37 -5.49
N PHE A 99 6.18 -8.69 -4.52
CA PHE A 99 7.46 -8.01 -4.66
C PHE A 99 8.56 -8.91 -4.11
N SER A 100 9.72 -8.95 -4.77
CA SER A 100 10.84 -9.77 -4.33
C SER A 100 12.16 -9.19 -4.79
N GLU A 101 13.18 -9.31 -3.94
CA GLU A 101 14.58 -8.98 -4.23
C GLU A 101 15.47 -10.10 -3.71
N THR A 102 16.65 -10.25 -4.30
CA THR A 102 17.62 -11.27 -3.90
C THR A 102 19.04 -10.76 -4.10
N GLY A 103 19.98 -11.35 -3.36
CA GLY A 103 21.39 -11.14 -3.56
C GLY A 103 22.20 -12.32 -3.04
N SER A 104 23.48 -12.35 -3.42
CA SER A 104 24.44 -13.35 -2.97
C SER A 104 25.84 -12.79 -2.98
N PHE A 105 26.68 -13.25 -2.06
CA PHE A 105 28.08 -12.85 -1.96
C PHE A 105 28.88 -13.89 -1.15
N ALA A 106 30.20 -13.85 -1.25
CA ALA A 106 31.10 -14.63 -0.40
C ALA A 106 31.70 -13.75 0.69
N SER A 107 31.92 -14.31 1.88
CA SER A 107 32.59 -13.62 2.99
C SER A 107 33.47 -14.58 3.78
N ASN A 108 34.49 -14.05 4.46
CA ASN A 108 35.27 -14.79 5.45
C ASN A 108 34.70 -14.65 6.87
N ASP A 109 33.70 -13.77 7.06
CA ASP A 109 33.06 -13.51 8.34
C ASP A 109 31.83 -14.41 8.53
N LYS A 110 31.69 -14.98 9.74
CA LYS A 110 30.50 -15.75 10.15
C LYS A 110 29.26 -14.87 10.36
N ALA A 111 29.44 -13.55 10.29
CA ALA A 111 28.40 -12.57 10.49
C ALA A 111 28.22 -11.67 9.25
N TRP A 112 26.98 -11.28 9.00
CA TRP A 112 26.61 -10.32 7.97
C TRP A 112 25.57 -9.34 8.51
N THR A 113 25.87 -8.05 8.40
CA THR A 113 24.87 -6.99 8.63
C THR A 113 24.07 -6.79 7.35
N ALA A 114 22.77 -7.07 7.40
CA ALA A 114 21.89 -6.95 6.25
C ALA A 114 21.84 -5.51 5.74
N ASN A 115 22.18 -5.33 4.46
CA ASN A 115 22.14 -4.02 3.78
C ASN A 115 21.22 -4.02 2.54
N LEU A 116 20.71 -5.17 2.09
CA LEU A 116 19.76 -5.35 0.97
C LEU A 116 20.01 -4.47 -0.26
N VAL A 117 21.28 -4.31 -0.65
CA VAL A 117 21.71 -3.41 -1.76
C VAL A 117 21.27 -1.95 -1.54
N ASN A 118 21.37 -1.50 -0.30
CA ASN A 118 21.02 -0.16 0.19
C ASN A 118 19.54 0.24 -0.04
N LYS A 119 18.64 -0.74 -0.18
CA LYS A 119 17.20 -0.51 -0.32
C LYS A 119 16.49 -0.58 1.03
N ILE A 120 15.52 0.31 1.25
CA ILE A 120 14.63 0.27 2.42
C ILE A 120 13.35 -0.49 2.03
N ILE A 121 13.36 -1.81 2.23
CA ILE A 121 12.27 -2.72 1.86
C ILE A 121 11.94 -3.70 2.98
N GLY A 122 10.65 -3.99 3.15
CA GLY A 122 10.15 -4.95 4.13
C GLY A 122 9.60 -6.22 3.49
N GLY A 123 9.21 -7.18 4.33
CA GLY A 123 8.68 -8.47 3.94
C GLY A 123 9.33 -9.62 4.71
N LYS A 124 9.16 -10.83 4.20
CA LYS A 124 9.81 -12.03 4.71
C LYS A 124 11.22 -12.12 4.13
N LEU A 125 12.24 -11.97 4.96
CA LEU A 125 13.65 -12.13 4.59
C LEU A 125 14.11 -13.54 4.98
N SER A 126 14.56 -14.31 4.00
CA SER A 126 15.22 -15.61 4.21
C SER A 126 16.69 -15.51 3.79
N VAL A 127 17.58 -15.87 4.70
CA VAL A 127 19.03 -15.89 4.50
C VAL A 127 19.50 -17.34 4.53
N GLU A 128 20.28 -17.70 3.53
CA GLU A 128 20.90 -19.00 3.34
C GLU A 128 22.43 -18.84 3.36
N VAL A 129 23.13 -19.73 4.07
CA VAL A 129 24.59 -19.76 4.08
C VAL A 129 25.07 -21.17 3.79
N THR A 130 25.95 -21.31 2.80
CA THR A 130 26.61 -22.59 2.52
C THR A 130 28.05 -22.53 3.01
N VAL A 131 28.45 -23.54 3.78
CA VAL A 131 29.78 -23.71 4.35
C VAL A 131 30.25 -25.14 4.11
N GLY A 132 31.10 -25.35 3.11
CA GLY A 132 31.40 -26.70 2.61
C GLY A 132 30.10 -27.42 2.22
N ASP A 133 29.85 -28.58 2.84
CA ASP A 133 28.62 -29.38 2.63
C ASP A 133 27.47 -28.98 3.58
N THR A 134 27.70 -28.07 4.53
CA THR A 134 26.70 -27.64 5.51
C THR A 134 25.88 -26.47 4.99
N GLN A 135 24.56 -26.52 5.19
CA GLN A 135 23.65 -25.43 4.86
C GLN A 135 22.98 -24.85 6.10
N PHE A 136 22.93 -23.54 6.16
CA PHE A 136 22.22 -22.75 7.16
C PHE A 136 21.08 -22.01 6.49
N ARG A 137 19.94 -21.90 7.16
CA ARG A 137 18.82 -21.05 6.74
C ARG A 137 18.15 -20.38 7.92
N ARG A 138 17.91 -19.09 7.81
CA ARG A 138 17.18 -18.29 8.81
C ARG A 138 16.15 -17.41 8.13
N THR A 139 14.95 -17.37 8.70
CA THR A 139 13.86 -16.52 8.22
C THR A 139 13.43 -15.53 9.30
N ILE A 140 13.31 -14.25 8.93
CA ILE A 140 12.79 -13.17 9.77
C ILE A 140 11.77 -12.33 8.99
N PHE A 141 11.16 -11.35 9.66
CA PHE A 141 10.25 -10.39 9.05
C PHE A 141 10.72 -8.96 9.28
N ILE A 142 10.69 -8.16 8.22
CA ILE A 142 10.95 -6.72 8.26
C ILE A 142 9.61 -6.04 7.99
N LEU A 143 9.15 -5.26 8.95
CA LEU A 143 7.89 -4.52 8.95
C LEU A 143 8.19 -3.02 8.96
N ALA A 144 7.19 -2.15 8.94
CA ALA A 144 7.42 -0.70 9.02
C ALA A 144 6.51 -0.01 10.02
N LYS A 145 6.93 1.18 10.46
CA LYS A 145 6.11 2.10 11.25
C LYS A 145 5.52 3.20 10.37
N ASN A 146 4.38 3.71 10.80
CA ASN A 146 3.81 4.89 10.17
C ASN A 146 4.64 6.13 10.50
N PRO A 147 4.81 7.07 9.57
CA PRO A 147 5.40 8.36 9.89
C PRO A 147 4.56 9.14 10.89
N ILE A 148 5.19 10.12 11.53
CA ILE A 148 4.49 11.18 12.23
C ILE A 148 3.92 12.15 11.19
N LYS A 149 2.63 12.52 11.32
CA LYS A 149 1.94 13.44 10.38
C LYS A 149 2.72 14.73 10.14
N THR A 150 3.27 15.33 11.19
CA THR A 150 4.06 16.58 11.09
C THR A 150 5.30 16.42 10.22
N ASP A 151 5.95 15.26 10.24
CA ASP A 151 7.15 14.99 9.46
C ASP A 151 6.80 14.81 7.98
N VAL A 152 5.66 14.21 7.68
CA VAL A 152 5.15 14.12 6.30
C VAL A 152 4.86 15.51 5.76
N ILE A 153 4.14 16.35 6.53
CA ILE A 153 3.82 17.72 6.14
C ILE A 153 5.10 18.53 5.91
N ALA A 154 6.06 18.47 6.82
CA ALA A 154 7.34 19.17 6.68
C ALA A 154 8.11 18.68 5.44
N PHE A 155 8.11 17.37 5.18
CA PHE A 155 8.75 16.81 4.00
C PHE A 155 8.08 17.26 2.70
N VAL A 156 6.74 17.25 2.64
CA VAL A 156 5.98 17.75 1.48
C VAL A 156 6.26 19.23 1.23
N ALA A 157 6.29 20.05 2.29
CA ALA A 157 6.57 21.48 2.21
C ALA A 157 8.01 21.79 1.73
N SER A 158 8.95 20.85 1.89
CA SER A 158 10.32 20.98 1.36
C SER A 158 10.43 20.74 -0.15
N LEU A 159 9.38 20.20 -0.77
CA LEU A 159 9.34 19.89 -2.19
C LEU A 159 8.59 20.99 -2.96
N PRO A 160 8.99 21.32 -4.20
CA PRO A 160 8.36 22.37 -4.99
C PRO A 160 6.95 21.98 -5.45
N ASP A 161 6.10 22.96 -5.74
CA ASP A 161 4.79 22.77 -6.40
C ASP A 161 3.86 21.75 -5.70
N THR A 162 3.86 21.73 -4.38
CA THR A 162 3.08 20.79 -3.54
C THR A 162 1.86 21.40 -2.87
N LEU A 163 1.42 22.60 -3.28
CA LEU A 163 0.24 23.28 -2.71
C LEU A 163 -0.97 22.34 -2.61
N GLY A 164 -1.42 22.05 -1.39
CA GLY A 164 -2.58 21.21 -1.08
C GLY A 164 -2.34 19.70 -1.13
N PHE A 165 -1.12 19.24 -1.40
CA PHE A 165 -0.82 17.81 -1.47
C PHE A 165 -0.91 17.11 -0.11
N ASP A 166 -0.69 17.84 0.98
CA ASP A 166 -0.91 17.38 2.34
C ASP A 166 -2.37 16.97 2.58
N LYS A 167 -3.33 17.75 2.07
CA LYS A 167 -4.76 17.41 2.16
C LYS A 167 -5.07 16.14 1.36
N VAL A 168 -4.50 16.02 0.16
CA VAL A 168 -4.62 14.81 -0.66
C VAL A 168 -4.13 13.58 0.12
N ILE A 169 -2.94 13.64 0.75
CA ILE A 169 -2.42 12.54 1.57
C ILE A 169 -3.36 12.20 2.74
N ASP A 170 -3.94 13.21 3.39
CA ASP A 170 -4.90 12.99 4.48
C ASP A 170 -6.15 12.24 3.98
N GLN A 171 -6.69 12.62 2.82
CA GLN A 171 -7.83 11.96 2.20
C GLN A 171 -7.51 10.56 1.69
N GLU A 172 -6.33 10.35 1.11
CA GLU A 172 -5.92 9.05 0.54
C GLU A 172 -5.63 7.99 1.61
N SER A 173 -5.05 8.38 2.75
CA SER A 173 -4.57 7.39 3.72
C SER A 173 -4.62 7.81 5.19
N HIS A 174 -5.03 9.04 5.50
CA HIS A 174 -4.87 9.62 6.83
C HIS A 174 -3.43 9.54 7.35
N TYR A 175 -2.47 9.82 6.46
CA TYR A 175 -1.04 9.74 6.73
C TYR A 175 -0.55 8.33 7.16
N LYS A 176 -1.24 7.27 6.73
CA LYS A 176 -0.81 5.89 6.96
C LYS A 176 -0.07 5.32 5.76
N ASN A 177 1.19 4.96 5.94
CA ASN A 177 1.90 4.12 4.99
C ASN A 177 1.60 2.63 5.24
N VAL A 178 1.36 2.23 6.49
CA VAL A 178 1.10 0.85 6.92
C VAL A 178 -0.18 0.74 7.76
N ILE A 179 -0.72 -0.47 7.85
CA ILE A 179 -1.78 -0.82 8.81
C ILE A 179 -1.11 -1.18 10.14
N ASN A 180 -1.47 -0.53 11.25
CA ASN A 180 -0.81 -0.75 12.53
C ASN A 180 -1.04 -2.18 13.07
N ALA A 181 -2.16 -2.81 12.70
CA ALA A 181 -2.52 -4.16 13.11
C ALA A 181 -1.53 -5.26 12.67
N ASP A 182 -0.80 -5.07 11.56
CA ASP A 182 0.21 -6.02 11.07
C ASP A 182 1.54 -5.38 10.64
N ASN A 183 1.60 -4.04 10.59
CA ASN A 183 2.77 -3.24 10.23
C ASN A 183 3.24 -3.46 8.78
N GLU A 184 2.31 -3.83 7.89
CA GLU A 184 2.55 -3.94 6.45
C GLU A 184 1.90 -2.78 5.67
N PRO A 185 2.44 -2.40 4.50
CA PRO A 185 1.93 -1.32 3.68
C PRO A 185 0.42 -1.38 3.42
N VAL A 186 -0.23 -0.22 3.38
CA VAL A 186 -1.62 -0.08 2.94
C VAL A 186 -1.71 -0.46 1.46
N VAL A 187 -2.69 -1.30 1.12
CA VAL A 187 -2.95 -1.71 -0.26
C VAL A 187 -4.44 -1.57 -0.57
N ALA A 188 -4.80 -0.72 -1.52
CA ALA A 188 -6.16 -0.58 -2.03
C ALA A 188 -6.49 -1.64 -3.09
N GLY A 189 -7.79 -1.87 -3.31
CA GLY A 189 -8.31 -2.91 -4.21
C GLY A 189 -7.96 -2.73 -5.69
N ASP A 190 -7.64 -1.50 -6.08
CA ASP A 190 -7.21 -1.05 -7.40
C ASP A 190 -5.68 -0.96 -7.55
N ALA A 191 -4.92 -1.50 -6.58
CA ALA A 191 -3.48 -1.44 -6.51
C ALA A 191 -2.89 -0.03 -6.21
N GLY A 192 -3.59 0.79 -5.43
CA GLY A 192 -2.99 1.91 -4.71
C GLY A 192 -2.16 1.45 -3.51
N TYR A 193 -1.00 2.08 -3.28
CA TYR A 193 -0.08 1.70 -2.19
C TYR A 193 0.36 2.89 -1.32
N GLY A 194 0.39 2.65 0.00
CA GLY A 194 1.00 3.55 0.98
C GLY A 194 0.30 4.90 1.14
N LEU A 195 1.05 5.91 1.60
CA LEU A 195 0.53 7.23 1.97
C LEU A 195 -0.29 7.92 0.87
N THR A 196 0.21 7.84 -0.36
CA THR A 196 -0.33 8.58 -1.51
C THR A 196 -1.21 7.70 -2.39
N GLN A 197 -1.47 6.45 -1.99
CA GLN A 197 -2.21 5.47 -2.78
C GLN A 197 -1.71 5.38 -4.23
N MET A 198 -0.38 5.39 -4.45
CA MET A 198 0.20 5.34 -5.79
C MET A 198 -0.28 4.11 -6.57
N THR A 199 -0.96 4.35 -7.70
CA THR A 199 -1.51 3.28 -8.55
C THR A 199 -0.89 3.26 -9.96
N GLN A 200 -0.79 4.43 -10.59
CA GLN A 200 -0.31 4.61 -11.97
C GLN A 200 0.62 5.83 -12.05
N PRO A 201 1.90 5.67 -12.44
CA PRO A 201 2.59 4.39 -12.66
C PRO A 201 2.63 3.53 -11.40
N ALA A 202 2.68 2.21 -11.56
CA ALA A 202 2.78 1.29 -10.43
C ALA A 202 4.09 1.54 -9.66
N PRO A 203 4.04 1.63 -8.31
CA PRO A 203 5.22 1.93 -7.52
C PRO A 203 6.24 0.79 -7.51
N THR A 204 7.51 1.13 -7.31
CA THR A 204 8.58 0.16 -7.05
C THR A 204 8.43 -0.46 -5.65
N TYR A 205 9.13 -1.57 -5.38
CA TYR A 205 9.09 -2.21 -4.07
C TYR A 205 9.48 -1.26 -2.93
N GLU A 206 10.54 -0.49 -3.13
CA GLU A 206 11.00 0.51 -2.16
C GLU A 206 10.00 1.65 -1.98
N GLN A 207 9.38 2.15 -3.05
CA GLN A 207 8.34 3.18 -2.96
C GLN A 207 7.10 2.72 -2.18
N VAL A 208 6.88 1.42 -2.00
CA VAL A 208 5.79 0.91 -1.17
C VAL A 208 6.16 0.89 0.31
N TRP A 209 7.39 0.53 0.65
CA TRP A 209 7.85 0.38 2.03
C TRP A 209 8.45 1.64 2.64
N ASN A 210 9.06 2.49 1.82
CA ASN A 210 9.66 3.75 2.22
C ASN A 210 8.69 4.91 1.96
N TRP A 211 8.12 5.46 3.03
CA TRP A 211 7.09 6.50 2.90
C TRP A 211 7.62 7.79 2.24
N LYS A 212 8.91 8.12 2.40
CA LYS A 212 9.50 9.29 1.72
C LYS A 212 9.57 9.06 0.21
N GLU A 213 9.96 7.86 -0.23
CA GLU A 213 9.96 7.50 -1.65
C GLU A 213 8.53 7.39 -2.22
N ASN A 214 7.56 6.94 -1.41
CA ASN A 214 6.14 6.97 -1.75
C ASN A 214 5.68 8.42 -1.99
N VAL A 215 5.96 9.34 -1.05
CA VAL A 215 5.62 10.76 -1.17
C VAL A 215 6.30 11.40 -2.36
N LYS A 216 7.59 11.14 -2.61
CA LYS A 216 8.28 11.65 -3.82
C LYS A 216 7.60 11.18 -5.11
N ALA A 217 7.15 9.93 -5.17
CA ALA A 217 6.42 9.42 -6.32
C ALA A 217 5.06 10.12 -6.50
N GLY A 218 4.32 10.30 -5.41
CA GLY A 218 3.06 11.04 -5.41
C GLY A 218 3.21 12.50 -5.79
N VAL A 219 4.22 13.19 -5.25
CA VAL A 219 4.53 14.59 -5.59
C VAL A 219 4.81 14.75 -7.08
N ARG A 220 5.60 13.86 -7.69
CA ARG A 220 5.83 13.92 -9.15
C ARG A 220 4.53 13.86 -9.95
N LEU A 221 3.64 12.93 -9.59
CA LEU A 221 2.33 12.82 -10.25
C LEU A 221 1.47 14.06 -9.97
N TYR A 222 1.47 14.56 -8.73
CA TYR A 222 0.72 15.74 -8.34
C TYR A 222 1.19 17.00 -9.09
N GLN A 223 2.50 17.17 -9.26
CA GLN A 223 3.09 18.24 -10.06
C GLN A 223 2.64 18.17 -11.52
N ASP A 224 2.56 16.96 -12.11
CA ASP A 224 1.99 16.80 -13.45
C ASP A 224 0.51 17.20 -13.51
N LYS A 225 -0.27 16.93 -12.46
CA LYS A 225 -1.67 17.38 -12.36
C LYS A 225 -1.74 18.89 -12.20
N GLN A 226 -0.88 19.47 -11.38
CA GLN A 226 -0.86 20.90 -11.12
C GLN A 226 -0.43 21.68 -12.37
N ALA A 227 0.52 21.17 -13.14
CA ALA A 227 0.89 21.76 -14.43
C ALA A 227 -0.29 21.77 -15.42
N LYS A 228 -1.10 20.68 -15.44
CA LYS A 228 -2.33 20.62 -16.24
C LYS A 228 -3.39 21.60 -15.74
N ALA A 229 -3.56 21.71 -14.43
CA ALA A 229 -4.47 22.69 -13.81
C ALA A 229 -4.04 24.13 -14.15
N LYS A 230 -2.77 24.49 -13.97
CA LYS A 230 -2.20 25.79 -14.35
C LYS A 230 -2.46 26.09 -15.84
N LYS A 231 -2.26 25.11 -16.72
CA LYS A 231 -2.53 25.27 -18.16
C LYS A 231 -4.01 25.53 -18.47
N LEU A 232 -4.92 24.80 -17.82
CA LEU A 232 -6.36 24.99 -17.99
C LEU A 232 -6.78 26.37 -17.47
N LEU A 233 -6.36 26.70 -16.26
CA LEU A 233 -6.78 27.91 -15.58
C LEU A 233 -6.17 29.17 -16.19
N ALA A 234 -4.99 29.10 -16.82
CA ALA A 234 -4.34 30.25 -17.46
C ALA A 234 -5.16 30.93 -18.58
N ALA A 235 -6.26 30.33 -19.03
CA ALA A 235 -7.21 30.99 -19.94
C ALA A 235 -7.83 32.26 -19.32
N HIS A 236 -7.94 32.33 -17.99
CA HIS A 236 -8.54 33.43 -17.24
C HIS A 236 -7.82 33.65 -15.89
N PRO A 237 -7.98 34.79 -15.21
CA PRO A 237 -7.46 34.96 -13.86
C PRO A 237 -7.97 33.85 -12.91
N TYR A 238 -7.10 33.33 -12.05
CA TYR A 238 -7.46 32.31 -11.06
C TYR A 238 -6.71 32.50 -9.73
N THR A 239 -7.26 31.95 -8.66
CA THR A 239 -6.69 31.98 -7.30
C THR A 239 -5.95 30.67 -6.97
N ASP A 240 -5.13 30.71 -5.91
CA ASP A 240 -4.48 29.51 -5.39
C ASP A 240 -5.48 28.44 -4.92
N ASP A 241 -6.63 28.84 -4.37
CA ASP A 241 -7.71 27.92 -4.01
C ASP A 241 -8.30 27.23 -5.24
N GLN A 242 -8.48 27.97 -6.34
CA GLN A 242 -8.93 27.40 -7.61
C GLN A 242 -7.90 26.43 -8.19
N LEU A 243 -6.61 26.78 -8.12
CA LEU A 243 -5.53 25.88 -8.53
C LEU A 243 -5.52 24.59 -7.70
N LEU A 244 -5.64 24.70 -6.38
CA LEU A 244 -5.64 23.56 -5.47
C LEU A 244 -6.81 22.62 -5.75
N ARG A 245 -8.03 23.16 -5.89
CA ARG A 245 -9.24 22.38 -6.21
C ARG A 245 -9.15 21.70 -7.57
N GLU A 246 -8.72 22.43 -8.60
CA GLU A 246 -8.54 21.84 -9.94
C GLU A 246 -7.48 20.73 -9.93
N THR A 247 -6.35 20.96 -9.26
CA THR A 247 -5.28 19.96 -9.13
C THR A 247 -5.77 18.70 -8.41
N SER A 248 -6.52 18.88 -7.32
CA SER A 248 -7.10 17.78 -6.53
C SER A 248 -8.17 17.01 -7.30
N GLY A 249 -8.98 17.70 -8.11
CA GLY A 249 -9.89 17.04 -9.05
C GLY A 249 -9.14 16.15 -10.04
N LEU A 250 -8.10 16.71 -10.69
CA LEU A 250 -7.28 16.01 -11.67
C LEU A 250 -6.47 14.85 -11.07
N TRP A 251 -6.14 14.92 -9.78
CA TRP A 251 -5.55 13.82 -9.02
C TRP A 251 -6.49 12.61 -9.00
N ASN A 252 -7.73 12.78 -8.55
CA ASN A 252 -8.73 11.71 -8.51
C ASN A 252 -9.21 11.29 -9.91
N GLY A 253 -9.23 12.21 -10.87
CA GLY A 253 -9.36 11.86 -12.30
C GLY A 253 -10.22 12.76 -13.18
N SER A 254 -10.77 13.87 -12.69
CA SER A 254 -11.57 14.79 -13.52
C SER A 254 -11.40 16.25 -13.10
N LYS A 255 -11.64 17.19 -14.01
CA LYS A 255 -11.63 18.63 -13.70
C LYS A 255 -12.66 19.00 -12.63
N TYR A 256 -12.40 20.07 -11.88
CA TYR A 256 -13.32 20.65 -10.91
C TYR A 256 -14.05 21.87 -11.47
N TYR A 257 -13.34 22.72 -12.23
CA TYR A 257 -13.89 23.97 -12.74
C TYR A 257 -14.28 23.93 -14.21
N GLU A 258 -15.26 24.77 -14.55
CA GLU A 258 -15.57 25.21 -15.91
C GLU A 258 -15.67 26.74 -15.94
N TRP A 259 -15.31 27.36 -17.07
CA TRP A 259 -15.43 28.80 -17.23
C TRP A 259 -16.85 29.15 -17.66
N ASN A 260 -17.51 30.03 -16.90
CA ASN A 260 -18.82 30.58 -17.26
C ASN A 260 -18.63 31.96 -17.93
N PRO A 261 -18.90 32.10 -19.24
CA PRO A 261 -18.72 33.36 -19.95
C PRO A 261 -19.74 34.44 -19.57
N GLN A 262 -20.89 34.07 -19.00
CA GLN A 262 -21.93 35.00 -18.56
C GLN A 262 -21.56 35.67 -17.23
N THR A 263 -21.03 34.90 -16.27
CA THR A 263 -20.59 35.41 -14.96
C THR A 263 -19.12 35.83 -14.94
N GLN A 264 -18.37 35.49 -16.00
CA GLN A 264 -16.93 35.69 -16.11
C GLN A 264 -16.17 35.11 -14.91
N ALA A 265 -16.54 33.90 -14.51
CA ALA A 265 -15.97 33.22 -13.35
C ALA A 265 -15.70 31.74 -13.62
N TRP A 266 -14.73 31.18 -12.90
CA TRP A 266 -14.57 29.75 -12.75
C TRP A 266 -15.64 29.22 -11.80
N GLU A 267 -16.50 28.35 -12.30
CA GLU A 267 -17.60 27.75 -11.55
C GLU A 267 -17.37 26.25 -11.34
N ARG A 268 -17.80 25.74 -10.18
CA ARG A 268 -17.81 24.29 -9.92
C ARG A 268 -18.57 23.62 -11.06
N ASN A 269 -18.02 22.54 -11.60
CA ASN A 269 -18.73 21.71 -12.56
C ASN A 269 -20.04 21.19 -11.93
N GLY A 270 -21.15 21.81 -12.34
CA GLY A 270 -22.46 21.69 -11.69
C GLY A 270 -23.23 20.44 -12.08
N ASP A 271 -22.80 19.75 -13.13
CA ASP A 271 -23.51 18.57 -13.63
C ASP A 271 -23.33 17.34 -12.74
N VAL A 272 -22.49 17.42 -11.69
CA VAL A 272 -22.27 16.31 -10.76
C VAL A 272 -22.92 16.54 -9.40
N LEU A 273 -23.89 15.69 -9.07
CA LEU A 273 -24.41 15.51 -7.71
C LEU A 273 -23.57 14.48 -6.96
N CYS A 274 -23.09 14.85 -5.78
CA CYS A 274 -22.18 13.99 -5.00
C CYS A 274 -22.92 13.15 -3.97
N ASP A 275 -22.45 11.91 -3.77
CA ASP A 275 -22.94 11.05 -2.71
C ASP A 275 -22.27 11.42 -1.38
N PRO A 276 -23.01 11.99 -0.40
CA PRO A 276 -22.43 12.44 0.87
C PRO A 276 -21.91 11.28 1.74
N ALA A 277 -22.31 10.03 1.46
CA ALA A 277 -21.82 8.86 2.17
C ALA A 277 -20.48 8.34 1.63
N THR A 278 -19.93 8.98 0.60
CA THR A 278 -18.68 8.58 -0.05
C THR A 278 -17.78 9.77 -0.25
N SER A 279 -16.49 9.53 -0.41
CA SER A 279 -15.54 10.62 -0.66
C SER A 279 -15.42 11.01 -2.12
N ASN A 280 -15.81 10.17 -3.08
CA ASN A 280 -15.51 10.42 -4.49
C ASN A 280 -16.53 9.88 -5.49
N ILE A 281 -17.72 9.45 -5.05
CA ILE A 281 -18.78 8.99 -5.97
C ILE A 281 -19.77 10.12 -6.22
N GLY A 282 -20.20 10.24 -7.48
CA GLY A 282 -21.27 11.13 -7.86
C GLY A 282 -21.99 10.69 -9.13
N TRP A 283 -23.03 11.44 -9.47
CA TRP A 283 -23.91 11.21 -10.59
C TRP A 283 -23.96 12.43 -11.49
N ASP A 284 -23.78 12.17 -12.78
CA ASP A 284 -24.06 13.17 -13.82
C ASP A 284 -25.58 13.37 -13.90
N MET A 285 -26.03 14.57 -13.55
CA MET A 285 -27.43 14.98 -13.50
C MET A 285 -28.00 15.34 -14.87
N SER A 286 -27.15 15.49 -15.90
CA SER A 286 -27.58 15.57 -17.29
C SER A 286 -28.05 14.21 -17.84
N ASN A 287 -27.66 13.11 -17.18
CA ASN A 287 -28.12 11.78 -17.53
C ASN A 287 -29.62 11.62 -17.18
N PRO A 288 -30.49 11.23 -18.13
CA PRO A 288 -31.93 11.10 -17.89
C PRO A 288 -32.30 10.16 -16.74
N ILE A 289 -31.45 9.16 -16.44
CA ILE A 289 -31.70 8.20 -15.36
C ILE A 289 -31.41 8.80 -13.97
N ASN A 290 -30.57 9.84 -13.89
CA ASN A 290 -30.26 10.53 -12.64
C ASN A 290 -31.06 11.83 -12.47
N ALA A 291 -31.47 12.45 -13.57
CA ALA A 291 -32.16 13.74 -13.59
C ALA A 291 -33.37 13.79 -12.62
N GLY A 292 -33.41 14.84 -11.81
CA GLY A 292 -34.48 15.08 -10.83
C GLY A 292 -34.46 14.19 -9.58
N GLN A 293 -33.51 13.25 -9.46
CA GLN A 293 -33.35 12.44 -8.26
C GLN A 293 -32.48 13.13 -7.21
N THR A 294 -32.74 12.81 -5.95
CA THR A 294 -31.95 13.25 -4.79
C THR A 294 -30.76 12.34 -4.54
N ALA A 295 -29.76 12.82 -3.79
CA ALA A 295 -28.58 12.03 -3.43
C ALA A 295 -28.96 10.74 -2.68
N ASP A 296 -29.92 10.81 -1.76
CA ASP A 296 -30.40 9.63 -1.01
C ASP A 296 -31.05 8.58 -1.91
N GLN A 297 -31.87 9.00 -2.88
CA GLN A 297 -32.51 8.08 -3.83
C GLN A 297 -31.47 7.36 -4.68
N LEU A 298 -30.49 8.11 -5.20
CA LEU A 298 -29.43 7.55 -6.02
C LEU A 298 -28.47 6.66 -5.20
N HIS A 299 -28.16 7.06 -3.96
CA HIS A 299 -27.36 6.26 -3.04
C HIS A 299 -28.04 4.91 -2.75
N GLU A 300 -29.33 4.91 -2.39
CA GLU A 300 -30.06 3.67 -2.13
C GLU A 300 -30.12 2.74 -3.35
N ARG A 301 -30.26 3.33 -4.56
CA ARG A 301 -30.21 2.60 -5.83
C ARG A 301 -28.85 1.92 -6.03
N ASP A 302 -27.75 2.66 -5.80
CA ASP A 302 -26.43 2.27 -6.29
C ASP A 302 -25.49 1.67 -5.23
N LYS A 303 -25.68 1.91 -3.94
CA LYS A 303 -24.73 1.57 -2.86
C LYS A 303 -24.26 0.11 -2.84
N LYS A 304 -25.12 -0.82 -3.26
CA LYS A 304 -24.79 -2.26 -3.33
C LYS A 304 -23.81 -2.59 -4.46
N THR A 305 -23.67 -1.71 -5.45
CA THR A 305 -22.81 -1.88 -6.62
C THR A 305 -21.41 -1.28 -6.41
N TYR A 306 -21.24 -0.31 -5.50
CA TYR A 306 -19.95 0.35 -5.25
C TYR A 306 -18.82 -0.62 -4.92
N LYS A 307 -19.11 -1.69 -4.16
CA LYS A 307 -18.14 -2.74 -3.83
C LYS A 307 -17.59 -3.50 -5.05
N LYS A 308 -18.28 -3.45 -6.19
CA LYS A 308 -17.83 -4.02 -7.47
C LYS A 308 -16.95 -3.04 -8.26
N MET A 309 -16.69 -1.85 -7.73
CA MET A 309 -15.89 -0.80 -8.36
C MET A 309 -16.42 -0.51 -9.77
N LYS A 310 -15.53 -0.27 -10.75
CA LYS A 310 -15.91 0.02 -12.14
C LYS A 310 -16.85 -1.01 -12.76
N ALA A 311 -16.80 -2.28 -12.33
CA ALA A 311 -17.66 -3.36 -12.83
C ALA A 311 -19.07 -3.36 -12.21
N GLY A 312 -19.34 -2.50 -11.23
CA GLY A 312 -20.68 -2.28 -10.68
C GLY A 312 -21.50 -1.24 -11.44
N ARG A 313 -20.88 -0.55 -12.40
CA ARG A 313 -21.54 0.47 -13.23
C ARG A 313 -22.17 -0.20 -14.44
N ASP A 314 -23.43 0.12 -14.70
CA ASP A 314 -24.17 -0.35 -15.87
C ASP A 314 -25.21 0.70 -16.27
N LYS A 315 -26.12 0.34 -17.19
CA LYS A 315 -27.16 1.24 -17.69
C LYS A 315 -28.16 1.67 -16.62
N ASP A 316 -28.34 0.90 -15.54
CA ASP A 316 -29.30 1.17 -14.47
C ASP A 316 -28.60 1.80 -13.25
N HIS A 317 -27.27 1.66 -13.17
CA HIS A 317 -26.38 2.16 -12.11
C HIS A 317 -25.29 3.08 -12.68
N VAL A 318 -25.68 4.31 -13.04
CA VAL A 318 -24.82 5.28 -13.76
C VAL A 318 -24.11 6.24 -12.81
N TRP A 319 -23.44 5.70 -11.79
CA TRP A 319 -22.54 6.46 -10.92
C TRP A 319 -21.11 6.46 -11.47
N THR A 320 -20.30 7.43 -11.06
CA THR A 320 -18.88 7.49 -11.41
C THR A 320 -18.01 7.95 -10.25
N TYR A 321 -16.73 7.63 -10.31
CA TYR A 321 -15.73 8.35 -9.52
C TYR A 321 -15.60 9.76 -10.11
N SER A 322 -15.74 10.77 -9.26
CA SER A 322 -15.79 12.18 -9.63
C SER A 322 -14.72 12.96 -8.86
N GLY A 323 -13.86 13.66 -9.60
CA GLY A 323 -12.95 14.65 -9.02
C GLY A 323 -13.69 15.82 -8.36
N VAL A 324 -14.90 16.15 -8.82
CA VAL A 324 -15.73 17.17 -8.17
C VAL A 324 -16.09 16.74 -6.75
N CYS A 325 -16.62 15.52 -6.59
CA CYS A 325 -16.99 14.99 -5.28
C CYS A 325 -15.79 14.74 -4.38
N TYR A 326 -14.68 14.29 -4.96
CA TYR A 326 -13.41 14.18 -4.26
C TYR A 326 -12.99 15.50 -3.64
N VAL A 327 -13.06 16.59 -4.39
CA VAL A 327 -12.67 17.93 -3.93
C VAL A 327 -13.68 18.49 -2.93
N ASP A 328 -14.98 18.32 -3.14
CA ASP A 328 -16.00 18.79 -2.19
C ASP A 328 -15.80 18.12 -0.82
N HIS A 329 -15.60 16.81 -0.80
CA HIS A 329 -15.27 16.07 0.41
C HIS A 329 -13.95 16.56 1.04
N LEU A 330 -12.90 16.76 0.22
CA LEU A 330 -11.59 17.26 0.67
C LEU A 330 -11.68 18.64 1.35
N MET A 331 -12.65 19.46 0.91
CA MET A 331 -12.85 20.82 1.41
C MET A 331 -13.91 20.93 2.50
N GLY A 332 -14.62 19.84 2.82
CA GLY A 332 -15.71 19.84 3.79
C GLY A 332 -16.96 20.59 3.31
N ASN A 333 -17.21 20.58 1.99
CA ASN A 333 -18.36 21.22 1.35
C ASN A 333 -19.61 20.33 1.34
#